data_AF-A0A5B7KDK0-F1
#
_entry.id   AF-A0A5B7KDK0-F1
#
_cell.length_a   1.000
_cell.length_b   1.000
_cell.length_c   1.000
_cell.angle_alpha   90.00
_cell.angle_beta   90.00
_cell.angle_gamma   90.00
#
_symmetry.space_group_name_H-M   'P 1'
#
loop_
_entity.id
_entity.type
_entity.pdbx_description
1 polymer ?
#
loop_
_entity_poly.entity_id
_entity_poly.type
_entity_poly.pdbx_seq_one_letter_code
_entity_poly.pdbx_strand_id
1 'polypeptide(L)' 'MRKVENVNDCKTARGHGLKLKKGFRKRDVKKYSFPHRVVNNWNELDEEVVMAGIVHNFKKKFDKRYRDRTP' A
#
# COMPACT_ATOMS: atom_id res chain seq x y z
N MET A 1 2.69 -20.23 10.90
CA MET A 1 2.08 -19.47 9.79
C MET A 1 1.59 -18.13 10.33
N ARG A 2 2.07 -16.99 9.82
CA ARG A 2 1.58 -15.68 10.29
C ARG A 2 0.24 -15.39 9.62
N LYS A 3 -0.83 -15.30 10.42
CA LYS A 3 -2.13 -14.79 9.99
C LYS A 3 -1.91 -13.42 9.36
N VAL A 4 -2.28 -13.29 8.09
CA VAL A 4 -2.43 -12.00 7.44
C VAL A 4 -3.80 -11.50 7.87
N GLU A 5 -3.86 -10.82 9.01
CA GLU A 5 -5.09 -10.23 9.51
C GLU A 5 -5.42 -8.98 8.68
N ASN A 6 -6.35 -9.11 7.75
CA ASN A 6 -7.01 -7.97 7.11
C ASN A 6 -8.03 -7.41 8.09
N VAL A 7 -7.57 -6.50 8.95
CA VAL A 7 -8.46 -5.75 9.86
C VAL A 7 -8.87 -4.46 9.15
N ASN A 8 -10.08 -4.49 8.58
CA ASN A 8 -10.82 -3.30 8.19
C ASN A 8 -11.31 -2.60 9.47
N ASP A 9 -10.46 -1.76 10.09
CA ASP A 9 -10.90 -0.80 11.10
C ASP A 9 -10.90 0.60 10.47
N CYS A 10 -11.95 0.82 9.68
CA CYS A 10 -12.21 2.07 8.99
C CYS A 10 -12.83 3.07 9.98
N LYS A 11 -12.01 3.84 10.71
CA LYS A 11 -12.49 5.07 11.36
C LYS A 11 -11.44 6.14 11.69
N THR A 12 -10.14 5.90 11.53
CA THR A 12 -9.14 6.89 12.02
C THR A 12 -7.88 7.08 11.17
N ALA A 13 -7.74 6.41 10.01
CA ALA A 13 -6.61 6.67 9.12
C ALA A 13 -7.00 7.69 8.05
N ARG A 14 -6.36 8.86 8.01
CA ARG A 14 -6.52 9.83 6.91
C ARG A 14 -6.14 9.16 5.58
N GLY A 15 -7.07 9.06 4.63
CA GLY A 15 -6.90 8.44 3.30
C GLY A 15 -7.99 7.42 2.94
N HIS A 16 -7.71 6.55 1.96
CA HIS A 16 -8.66 5.52 1.46
C HIS A 16 -8.73 4.27 2.34
N GLY A 17 -9.85 3.54 2.28
CA GLY A 17 -10.16 2.40 3.16
C GLY A 17 -9.32 1.13 2.94
N LEU A 18 -8.49 1.09 1.89
CA LEU A 18 -7.73 -0.10 1.47
C LEU A 18 -6.25 -0.05 1.89
N LYS A 19 -5.92 0.80 2.86
CA LYS A 19 -4.55 0.94 3.38
C LYS A 19 -4.14 -0.27 4.22
N LEU A 20 -2.90 -0.71 4.02
CA LEU A 20 -2.25 -1.75 4.82
C LEU A 20 -1.71 -1.16 6.12
N LYS A 21 -1.98 -1.84 7.24
CA LYS A 21 -1.42 -1.47 8.54
C LYS A 21 0.08 -1.74 8.56
N LYS A 22 0.86 -0.69 8.82
CA LYS A 22 2.30 -0.83 9.04
C LYS A 22 2.52 -1.44 10.43
N GLY A 23 3.17 -2.61 10.48
CA GLY A 23 3.55 -3.22 11.76
C GLY A 23 4.44 -2.27 12.56
N PHE A 24 4.02 -1.91 13.78
CA PHE A 24 4.81 -1.08 14.69
C PHE A 24 6.15 -1.76 14.99
N ARG A 25 7.23 -0.98 14.92
CA ARG A 25 8.55 -1.48 15.30
C ARG A 25 9.19 -0.54 16.30
N LYS A 26 9.68 -1.10 17.40
CA LYS A 26 10.38 -0.38 18.47
C LYS A 26 11.79 0.12 18.10
N ARG A 27 12.27 -0.17 16.88
CA ARG A 27 13.61 0.18 16.41
C ARG A 27 13.56 0.59 14.93
N ASP A 28 14.31 1.60 14.53
CA ASP A 28 14.35 2.12 13.16
C ASP A 28 15.00 1.18 12.14
N VAL A 29 15.70 0.13 12.56
CA VAL A 29 16.47 -0.79 11.66
C VAL A 29 15.64 -1.43 10.50
N LYS A 30 14.29 -1.48 10.56
CA LYS A 30 13.44 -2.05 9.49
C LYS A 30 12.69 -0.98 8.71
N LYS A 31 12.93 0.31 8.96
CA LYS A 31 12.25 1.39 8.20
C LYS A 31 12.54 1.29 6.70
N TYR A 32 13.74 0.83 6.34
CA TYR A 32 14.16 0.58 4.97
C TYR A 32 14.01 -0.89 4.53
N SER A 33 13.43 -1.74 5.39
CA SER A 33 13.20 -3.14 5.02
C SER A 33 12.17 -3.24 3.90
N PHE A 34 12.32 -4.26 3.08
CA PHE A 34 11.43 -4.52 1.95
C PHE A 34 9.94 -4.51 2.34
N PRO A 35 9.48 -5.20 3.42
CA PRO A 35 8.07 -5.19 3.78
C PRO A 35 7.53 -3.79 4.12
N HIS A 36 8.32 -2.95 4.78
CA HIS A 36 7.92 -1.58 5.12
C HIS A 36 7.84 -0.69 3.89
N ARG A 37 8.76 -0.86 2.93
CA ARG A 37 8.74 -0.13 1.65
C ARG A 37 7.52 -0.50 0.82
N VAL A 38 7.19 -1.79 0.72
CA VAL A 38 6.01 -2.26 -0.02
C VAL A 38 4.72 -1.72 0.60
N VAL A 39 4.59 -1.75 1.93
CA VAL A 39 3.41 -1.19 2.63
C VAL A 39 3.29 0.33 2.41
N ASN A 40 4.40 1.07 2.44
CA ASN A 40 4.38 2.50 2.13
C ASN A 40 3.90 2.74 0.68
N ASN A 41 4.51 2.05 -0.29
CA ASN A 41 4.14 2.18 -1.70
C ASN A 41 2.65 1.86 -1.93
N TRP A 42 2.13 0.81 -1.28
CA TRP A 42 0.71 0.46 -1.35
C TRP A 42 -0.19 1.56 -0.79
N ASN A 43 0.18 2.14 0.36
CA ASN A 43 -0.60 3.17 1.04
C ASN A 43 -0.56 4.54 0.35
N GLU A 44 0.34 4.72 -0.62
CA GLU A 44 0.43 5.88 -1.51
C GLU A 44 -0.42 5.73 -2.77
N LEU A 45 -0.95 4.54 -3.06
CA LEU A 45 -1.81 4.32 -4.22
C LEU A 45 -3.19 4.91 -3.98
N ASP A 46 -3.84 5.37 -5.05
CA ASP A 46 -5.23 5.79 -4.98
C ASP A 46 -6.14 4.57 -4.90
N GLU A 47 -7.30 4.76 -4.26
CA GLU A 47 -8.30 3.72 -4.09
C GLU A 47 -8.72 3.09 -5.41
N GLU A 48 -8.89 3.90 -6.46
CA GLU A 48 -9.26 3.44 -7.80
C GLU A 48 -8.22 2.51 -8.46
N VAL A 49 -6.95 2.67 -8.08
CA VAL A 49 -5.87 1.80 -8.55
C VAL A 49 -5.97 0.47 -7.83
N VAL A 50 -6.14 0.51 -6.50
CA VAL A 50 -6.24 -0.67 -5.65
C VAL A 50 -7.50 -1.50 -5.92
N MET A 51 -8.62 -0.84 -6.23
CA MET A 51 -9.91 -1.47 -6.55
C MET A 51 -10.01 -2.02 -7.98
N ALA A 52 -8.94 -1.97 -8.78
CA ALA A 52 -8.98 -2.51 -10.13
C ALA A 52 -9.34 -4.01 -10.12
N GLY A 53 -10.50 -4.36 -10.67
CA GLY A 53 -11.03 -5.73 -10.64
C GLY A 53 -10.23 -6.77 -11.45
N ILE A 54 -9.26 -6.33 -12.26
CA ILE A 54 -8.37 -7.21 -13.03
C ILE A 54 -6.92 -6.73 -12.95
N VAL A 55 -5.99 -7.68 -12.92
CA VAL A 55 -4.54 -7.43 -12.80
C VAL A 55 -4.01 -6.56 -13.93
N HIS A 56 -4.54 -6.71 -15.15
CA HIS A 56 -4.13 -5.89 -16.29
C HIS A 56 -4.42 -4.40 -16.07
N ASN A 57 -5.63 -4.08 -15.57
CA ASN A 57 -6.03 -2.70 -15.29
C ASN A 57 -5.25 -2.13 -14.10
N PHE A 58 -4.98 -2.95 -13.08
CA PHE A 58 -4.10 -2.57 -11.99
C PHE A 58 -2.72 -2.17 -12.52
N LYS A 59 -2.07 -3.03 -13.32
CA LYS A 59 -0.75 -2.75 -13.91
C LYS A 59 -0.75 -1.46 -14.73
N LYS A 60 -1.73 -1.28 -15.62
CA LYS A 60 -1.83 -0.07 -16.45
C LYS A 60 -1.97 1.22 -15.62
N LYS A 61 -2.83 1.22 -14.60
CA LYS A 61 -3.03 2.37 -13.70
C LYS A 61 -1.80 2.63 -12.83
N PHE A 62 -1.18 1.56 -12.31
CA PHE A 62 0.05 1.61 -11.54
C PHE A 62 1.20 2.19 -12.40
N ASP A 63 1.46 1.62 -13.56
CA ASP A 63 2.53 2.05 -14.46
C ASP A 63 2.37 3.52 -14.87
N LYS A 64 1.14 3.98 -15.16
CA LYS A 64 0.87 5.41 -15.41
C LYS A 64 1.34 6.28 -14.25
N ARG A 65 0.94 5.94 -13.01
CA ARG A 65 1.28 6.70 -11.81
C ARG A 65 2.79 6.79 -11.54
N TYR A 66 3.55 5.74 -11.88
CA TYR A 66 5.01 5.70 -11.65
C TYR A 66 5.83 6.21 -12.82
N ARG A 67 5.33 6.11 -14.06
CA ARG A 67 5.98 6.69 -15.25
C ARG A 67 5.91 8.22 -15.25
N ASP A 68 4.81 8.79 -14.73
CA ASP A 68 4.66 10.23 -14.54
C ASP A 68 5.51 10.78 -13.36
N ARG A 69 6.11 9.89 -12.53
CA ARG A 69 7.02 10.28 -11.42
C ARG A 69 8.50 10.33 -11.83
N THR A 70 8.83 10.02 -13.09
CA THR A 70 10.21 10.15 -13.61
C THR A 70 10.46 11.62 -13.99
N PRO A 71 11.57 12.27 -13.52
CA PRO A 71 11.94 13.62 -13.95
C PRO A 71 12.09 13.76 -15.47
#